data_AF-A0A946XR78-F1
#
_entry.id   AF-A0A946XR78-F1
#
_cell.length_a   1.000
_cell.length_b   1.000
_cell.length_c   1.000
_cell.angle_alpha   90.00
_cell.angle_beta   90.00
_cell.angle_gamma   90.00
#
_symmetry.space_group_name_H-M   'P 1'
#
loop_
_entity.id
_entity.type
_entity.pdbx_description
1 polymer ?
#
loop_
_entity_poly.entity_id
_entity_poly.type
_entity_poly.pdbx_seq_one_letter_code
_entity_poly.pdbx_strand_id
1 'polypeptide(L)'
;MPMIVATGGNTGSQAATMVIRAMSLGEFTPSEFFRVVWKELRIGLALGALLGALIAIGSWILITTFINPDTLKTITGEHSLSDLVITVGIALTIQVSASTFIGGALPMMAKSCKLDPAVVASPAITTIVDVLGLLIYFGIASMMLGI
;
A
#
# COMPACT_ATOMS: atom_id res chain seq x y z
N MET A 1 -7.86 -0.73 -9.06
CA MET A 1 -6.78 0.24 -9.32
C MET A 1 -6.86 1.52 -8.50
N PRO A 2 -7.84 2.43 -8.67
CA PRO A 2 -7.86 3.72 -7.96
C PRO A 2 -7.79 3.58 -6.44
N MET A 3 -8.47 2.57 -5.91
CA MET A 3 -8.49 2.26 -4.49
C MET A 3 -7.12 1.82 -3.94
N ILE A 4 -6.36 0.99 -4.66
CA ILE A 4 -5.02 0.51 -4.22
C ILE A 4 -4.07 1.69 -4.08
N VAL A 5 -4.11 2.59 -5.06
CA VAL A 5 -3.32 3.82 -5.07
C VAL A 5 -3.76 4.75 -3.94
N ALA A 6 -5.06 5.00 -3.80
CA ALA A 6 -5.60 5.87 -2.75
C ALA A 6 -5.31 5.35 -1.32
N THR A 7 -5.51 4.05 -1.07
CA THR A 7 -5.20 3.42 0.21
C THR A 7 -3.70 3.46 0.49
N GLY A 8 -2.86 3.25 -0.53
CA GLY A 8 -1.43 3.48 -0.46
C GLY A 8 -1.12 4.92 -0.03
N GLY A 9 -1.57 5.92 -0.78
CA GLY A 9 -1.26 7.34 -0.49
C GLY A 9 -1.67 7.77 0.91
N ASN A 10 -2.84 7.33 1.37
CA ASN A 10 -3.35 7.62 2.73
C ASN A 10 -2.48 6.98 3.83
N THR A 11 -2.12 5.70 3.67
CA THR A 11 -1.31 4.98 4.67
C THR A 11 0.13 5.50 4.73
N GLY A 12 0.72 5.83 3.59
CA GLY A 12 2.07 6.43 3.52
C GLY A 12 2.11 7.83 4.11
N SER A 13 1.11 8.67 3.80
CA SER A 13 0.99 10.01 4.38
C SER A 13 0.76 9.97 5.90
N GLN A 14 0.00 8.99 6.38
CA GLN A 14 -0.20 8.76 7.81
C GLN A 14 1.10 8.37 8.50
N ALA A 15 1.83 7.40 7.96
CA ALA A 15 3.12 6.96 8.47
C ALA A 15 4.11 8.14 8.52
N ALA A 16 4.20 8.93 7.46
CA ALA A 16 5.06 10.11 7.42
C ALA A 16 4.68 11.17 8.44
N THR A 17 3.39 11.45 8.60
CA THR A 17 2.92 12.42 9.60
C THR A 17 3.30 11.97 11.00
N MET A 18 3.14 10.68 11.32
CA MET A 18 3.54 10.11 12.61
C MET A 18 5.06 10.23 12.83
N VAL A 19 5.87 9.89 11.82
CA VAL A 19 7.33 9.97 11.92
C VAL A 19 7.82 11.42 12.02
N ILE A 20 7.27 12.34 11.24
CA ILE A 20 7.59 13.78 11.32
C ILE A 20 7.27 14.33 12.71
N ARG A 21 6.10 13.99 13.25
CA ARG A 21 5.68 14.42 14.59
C ARG A 21 6.59 13.83 15.68
N ALA A 22 6.92 12.56 15.59
CA ALA A 22 7.79 11.93 16.58
C ALA A 22 9.22 12.50 16.53
N MET A 23 9.72 12.84 15.34
CA MET A 23 10.99 13.58 15.19
C MET A 23 10.92 15.00 15.77
N SER A 24 9.80 15.71 15.59
CA SER A 24 9.66 17.08 16.12
C SER A 24 9.51 17.12 17.64
N LEU A 25 8.96 16.06 18.23
CA LEU A 25 8.87 15.87 19.69
C LEU A 25 10.17 15.32 20.31
N GLY A 26 11.18 14.97 19.50
CA GLY A 26 12.44 14.39 19.96
C GLY A 26 12.31 12.95 20.47
N GLU A 27 11.24 12.24 20.13
CA GLU A 27 10.99 10.86 20.55
C GLU A 27 11.95 9.86 19.87
N PHE A 28 12.43 10.18 18.66
CA PHE A 28 13.37 9.35 17.90
C PHE A 28 14.40 10.22 17.16
N THR A 29 15.58 9.65 16.95
CA THR A 29 16.66 10.29 16.18
C THR A 29 16.88 9.61 14.83
N PRO A 30 17.44 10.28 13.82
CA PRO A 30 17.74 9.67 12.51
C PRO A 30 18.64 8.43 12.57
N SER A 31 19.44 8.26 13.64
CA SER A 31 20.25 7.06 13.88
C SER A 31 19.41 5.81 14.15
N GLU A 32 18.15 5.96 14.55
CA GLU A 32 17.19 4.86 14.75
C GLU A 32 16.42 4.49 13.47
N PHE A 33 16.87 4.94 12.30
CA PHE A 33 16.24 4.72 10.99
C PHE A 33 15.71 3.29 10.81
N PHE A 34 16.60 2.29 10.95
CA PHE A 34 16.22 0.90 10.75
C PHE A 34 15.16 0.42 11.75
N ARG A 35 15.23 0.88 13.01
CA ARG A 35 14.25 0.51 14.04
C ARG A 35 12.86 1.06 13.73
N VAL A 36 12.79 2.33 13.30
CA VAL A 36 11.53 3.00 12.95
C VAL A 36 10.93 2.38 11.70
N VAL A 37 11.72 2.26 10.63
CA VAL A 37 11.26 1.69 9.36
C VAL A 37 10.80 0.24 9.54
N TRP A 38 11.50 -0.56 10.34
CA TRP A 38 11.08 -1.93 10.64
C TRP A 38 9.78 -2.01 11.46
N LYS A 39 9.56 -1.06 12.38
CA LYS A 39 8.28 -0.93 13.10
C LYS A 39 7.15 -0.59 12.12
N GLU A 40 7.34 0.41 11.26
CA GLU A 40 6.33 0.85 10.29
C GLU A 40 6.03 -0.21 9.23
N LEU A 41 7.03 -1.00 8.82
CA LEU A 41 6.81 -2.12 7.92
C LEU A 41 5.93 -3.20 8.55
N ARG A 42 6.12 -3.53 9.83
CA ARG A 42 5.26 -4.50 10.54
C ARG A 42 3.83 -3.99 10.71
N ILE A 43 3.66 -2.71 11.01
CA ILE A 43 2.34 -2.07 11.08
C ILE A 43 1.68 -2.10 9.69
N GLY A 44 2.44 -1.77 8.65
CA GLY A 44 1.98 -1.82 7.25
C GLY A 44 1.58 -3.21 6.80
N LEU A 45 2.35 -4.25 7.16
CA LEU A 45 2.01 -5.63 6.87
C LEU A 45 0.73 -6.07 7.57
N ALA A 46 0.57 -5.75 8.85
CA ALA A 46 -0.64 -6.09 9.60
C ALA A 46 -1.88 -5.38 9.04
N LEU A 47 -1.77 -4.07 8.78
CA LEU A 47 -2.83 -3.27 8.19
C LEU A 47 -3.15 -3.71 6.76
N GLY A 48 -2.12 -3.97 5.95
CA GLY A 48 -2.22 -4.42 4.59
C GLY A 48 -2.85 -5.81 4.47
N ALA A 49 -2.52 -6.73 5.37
CA ALA A 49 -3.12 -8.06 5.41
C ALA A 49 -4.61 -7.98 5.78
N LEU A 50 -4.95 -7.16 6.78
CA LEU A 50 -6.35 -6.93 7.16
C LEU A 50 -7.16 -6.32 6.01
N LEU A 51 -6.66 -5.23 5.41
CA LEU A 51 -7.33 -4.57 4.29
C LEU A 51 -7.41 -5.48 3.06
N GLY A 52 -6.33 -6.18 2.73
CA GLY A 52 -6.27 -7.14 1.63
C GLY A 52 -7.31 -8.26 1.76
N ALA A 53 -7.44 -8.83 2.96
CA ALA A 53 -8.45 -9.84 3.25
C ALA A 53 -9.88 -9.28 3.14
N LEU A 54 -10.14 -8.11 3.72
CA LEU A 54 -11.45 -7.45 3.63
C LEU A 54 -11.85 -7.15 2.17
N ILE A 55 -10.89 -6.74 1.36
CA ILE A 55 -11.10 -6.44 -0.06
C ILE A 55 -11.35 -7.71 -0.86
N ALA A 56 -10.58 -8.77 -0.63
CA ALA A 56 -10.77 -10.04 -1.32
C ALA A 56 -12.17 -10.63 -1.00
N ILE A 57 -12.54 -10.66 0.28
CA ILE A 57 -13.84 -11.16 0.74
C ILE A 57 -14.98 -10.25 0.25
N GLY A 58 -14.84 -8.93 0.41
CA GLY A 58 -15.84 -7.97 -0.02
C GLY A 58 -16.06 -8.00 -1.54
N SER A 59 -14.98 -8.12 -2.32
CA SER A 59 -15.05 -8.26 -3.78
C SER A 59 -15.71 -9.58 -4.17
N TRP A 60 -15.37 -10.68 -3.51
CA TRP A 60 -16.03 -11.98 -3.73
C TRP A 60 -17.55 -11.85 -3.53
N ILE A 61 -17.99 -11.40 -2.36
CA ILE A 61 -19.42 -11.27 -2.03
C ILE A 61 -20.14 -10.34 -3.00
N LEU A 62 -19.57 -9.17 -3.27
CA LEU A 62 -20.19 -8.16 -4.13
C LEU A 62 -20.33 -8.68 -5.56
N ILE A 63 -19.29 -9.31 -6.09
CA ILE A 63 -19.33 -9.84 -7.45
C ILE A 63 -20.34 -11.01 -7.55
N THR A 64 -20.35 -11.95 -6.60
CA THR A 64 -21.29 -13.09 -6.65
C THR A 64 -22.74 -12.69 -6.39
N THR A 65 -22.98 -11.57 -5.72
CA THR A 65 -24.34 -11.10 -5.38
C THR A 65 -24.95 -10.23 -6.48
N PHE A 66 -24.15 -9.35 -7.09
CA PHE A 66 -24.66 -8.32 -8.01
C PHE A 66 -24.36 -8.58 -9.48
N ILE A 67 -23.50 -9.55 -9.82
CA ILE A 67 -23.15 -9.87 -11.21
C ILE A 67 -23.78 -11.21 -11.60
N ASN A 68 -24.50 -11.22 -12.72
CA ASN A 68 -25.10 -12.42 -13.26
C ASN A 68 -24.01 -13.46 -13.63
N PRO A 69 -24.27 -14.77 -13.43
CA PRO A 69 -23.30 -15.83 -13.71
C PRO A 69 -22.76 -15.85 -15.16
N ASP A 70 -23.59 -15.48 -16.13
CA ASP A 70 -23.20 -15.45 -17.55
C ASP A 70 -22.24 -14.28 -17.84
N THR A 71 -22.48 -13.13 -17.22
CA THR A 71 -21.58 -11.97 -17.28
C THR A 71 -20.27 -12.26 -16.56
N LEU A 72 -20.32 -12.98 -15.44
CA LEU A 72 -19.16 -13.41 -14.68
C LEU A 72 -18.18 -14.22 -15.52
N LYS A 73 -18.66 -15.26 -16.21
CA LYS A 73 -17.84 -16.07 -17.12
C LYS A 73 -17.18 -15.24 -18.23
N THR A 74 -17.87 -14.20 -18.71
CA THR A 74 -17.34 -13.32 -19.75
C THR A 74 -16.21 -12.42 -19.21
N ILE A 75 -16.29 -12.00 -17.95
CA ILE A 75 -15.30 -11.13 -17.30
C ILE A 75 -14.09 -11.91 -16.81
N THR A 76 -14.29 -13.09 -16.21
CA THR A 76 -13.21 -13.89 -15.63
C THR A 76 -12.39 -14.64 -16.69
N GLY A 77 -12.96 -14.86 -17.88
CA GLY A 77 -12.29 -15.61 -18.95
C GLY A 77 -11.93 -17.02 -18.48
N GLU A 78 -10.67 -17.41 -18.70
CA GLU A 78 -10.14 -18.72 -18.25
C GLU A 78 -9.75 -18.76 -16.76
N HIS A 79 -9.65 -17.60 -16.09
CA HIS A 79 -9.23 -17.53 -14.69
C HIS A 79 -10.41 -17.72 -13.73
N SER A 80 -10.15 -18.32 -12.57
CA SER A 80 -11.16 -18.39 -11.52
C SER A 80 -11.35 -17.01 -10.87
N LEU A 81 -12.58 -16.71 -10.46
CA LEU A 81 -12.86 -15.49 -9.68
C LEU A 81 -12.03 -15.42 -8.40
N SER A 82 -11.70 -16.57 -7.80
CA SER A 82 -10.80 -16.66 -6.64
C SER A 82 -9.45 -16.03 -6.94
N ASP A 83 -8.89 -16.29 -8.11
CA ASP A 83 -7.54 -15.88 -8.46
C ASP A 83 -7.49 -14.37 -8.62
N LEU A 84 -8.53 -13.77 -9.22
CA LEU A 84 -8.67 -12.31 -9.33
C LEU A 84 -8.77 -11.64 -7.97
N VAL A 85 -9.67 -12.09 -7.08
CA VAL A 85 -9.88 -11.41 -5.79
C VAL A 85 -8.69 -11.60 -4.85
N ILE A 86 -8.01 -12.75 -4.91
CA ILE A 86 -6.78 -13.01 -4.16
C ILE A 86 -5.64 -12.14 -4.68
N THR A 87 -5.48 -12.04 -6.01
CA THR A 87 -4.47 -11.17 -6.64
C THR A 87 -4.63 -9.72 -6.18
N VAL A 88 -5.86 -9.19 -6.18
CA VAL A 88 -6.16 -7.84 -5.69
C VAL A 88 -5.84 -7.69 -4.19
N GLY A 89 -6.21 -8.67 -3.38
CA GLY A 89 -5.93 -8.67 -1.94
C GLY A 89 -4.42 -8.62 -1.64
N ILE A 90 -3.64 -9.49 -2.31
CA ILE A 90 -2.18 -9.54 -2.16
C ILE A 90 -1.53 -8.25 -2.66
N ALA A 91 -1.95 -7.75 -3.83
CA ALA A 91 -1.43 -6.49 -4.37
C ALA A 91 -1.66 -5.32 -3.39
N LEU A 92 -2.84 -5.25 -2.76
CA LEU A 92 -3.14 -4.24 -1.75
C LEU A 92 -2.28 -4.41 -0.49
N THR A 93 -2.10 -5.64 0.00
CA THR A 93 -1.25 -5.89 1.17
C THR A 93 0.18 -5.43 0.94
N ILE A 94 0.76 -5.76 -0.21
CA ILE A 94 2.11 -5.36 -0.57
C ILE A 94 2.20 -3.85 -0.75
N GLN A 95 1.22 -3.24 -1.43
CA GLN A 95 1.19 -1.79 -1.64
C GLN A 95 1.11 -1.01 -0.32
N VAL A 96 0.24 -1.41 0.61
CA VAL A 96 0.13 -0.75 1.92
C VAL A 96 1.45 -0.88 2.69
N SER A 97 2.07 -2.06 2.67
CA SER A 97 3.36 -2.29 3.33
C SER A 97 4.49 -1.46 2.73
N ALA A 98 4.54 -1.36 1.39
CA ALA A 98 5.50 -0.52 0.69
C ALA A 98 5.26 0.97 0.99
N SER A 99 3.99 1.38 1.06
CA SER A 99 3.62 2.76 1.34
C SER A 99 3.99 3.19 2.76
N THR A 100 3.73 2.38 3.79
CA THR A 100 4.14 2.72 5.16
C THR A 100 5.67 2.73 5.30
N PHE A 101 6.37 1.84 4.59
CA PHE A 101 7.82 1.86 4.51
C PHE A 101 8.34 3.18 3.94
N ILE A 102 7.82 3.63 2.78
CA ILE A 102 8.19 4.91 2.17
C ILE A 102 7.82 6.08 3.09
N GLY A 103 6.61 6.05 3.67
CA GLY A 103 6.14 7.06 4.61
C GLY A 103 7.02 7.19 5.84
N GLY A 104 7.57 6.09 6.35
CA GLY A 104 8.52 6.13 7.47
C GLY A 104 9.93 6.54 7.05
N ALA A 105 10.43 6.04 5.92
CA ALA A 105 11.81 6.25 5.48
C ALA A 105 12.06 7.66 4.94
N LEU A 106 11.15 8.18 4.13
CA LEU A 106 11.36 9.42 3.36
C LEU A 106 11.56 10.66 4.25
N PRO A 107 10.77 10.90 5.31
CA PRO A 107 11.01 12.01 6.24
C PRO A 107 12.37 11.92 6.96
N MET A 108 12.79 10.70 7.34
CA MET A 108 14.06 10.49 8.04
C MET A 108 15.25 10.72 7.11
N MET A 109 15.14 10.28 5.85
CA MET A 109 16.13 10.54 4.81
C MET A 109 16.24 12.05 4.53
N ALA A 110 15.11 12.75 4.39
CA ALA A 110 15.09 14.19 4.21
C ALA A 110 15.80 14.92 5.36
N LYS A 111 15.51 14.54 6.61
CA LYS A 111 16.18 15.10 7.80
C LYS A 111 17.69 14.85 7.80
N SER A 112 18.12 13.65 7.39
CA SER A 112 19.53 13.27 7.30
C SER A 112 20.28 14.10 6.24
N CYS A 113 19.59 14.46 5.15
CA CYS A 113 20.09 15.38 4.13
C CYS A 113 19.98 16.87 4.51
N LYS A 114 19.61 17.19 5.76
CA LYS A 114 19.37 18.57 6.25
C LYS A 114 18.25 19.31 5.50
N LEU A 115 17.32 18.59 4.88
CA LEU A 115 16.09 19.14 4.29
C LEU A 115 14.96 19.16 5.33
N ASP A 116 13.97 20.03 5.14
CA ASP A 116 12.74 20.03 5.94
C ASP A 116 11.87 18.82 5.56
N PRO A 117 11.66 17.85 6.48
CA PRO A 117 10.85 16.67 6.20
C PRO A 117 9.40 17.00 5.85
N ALA A 118 8.82 18.06 6.41
CA ALA A 118 7.41 18.40 6.19
C ALA A 118 7.16 18.91 4.76
N VAL A 119 8.10 19.69 4.22
CA VAL A 119 8.01 20.27 2.88
C VAL A 119 8.21 19.22 1.80
N VAL A 120 9.15 18.29 2.01
CA VAL A 120 9.48 17.26 1.01
C VAL A 120 8.47 16.12 1.04
N ALA A 121 8.04 15.68 2.23
CA ALA A 121 7.22 14.48 2.38
C ALA A 121 5.84 14.60 1.72
N SER A 122 5.17 15.75 1.84
CA SER A 122 3.77 15.88 1.43
C SER A 122 3.53 15.61 -0.07
N PRO A 123 4.23 16.27 -1.02
CA PRO A 123 4.07 15.97 -2.45
C PRO A 123 4.85 14.73 -2.93
N ALA A 124 6.00 14.42 -2.32
CA ALA A 124 6.83 13.31 -2.77
C ALA A 124 6.21 11.94 -2.45
N ILE A 125 5.57 11.79 -1.28
CA ILE A 125 5.01 10.50 -0.85
C ILE A 125 3.93 10.04 -1.81
N THR A 126 2.92 10.85 -2.06
CA THR A 126 1.81 10.46 -2.94
C THR A 126 2.32 10.08 -4.33
N THR A 127 3.22 10.87 -4.90
CA THR A 127 3.79 10.58 -6.23
C THR A 127 4.55 9.26 -6.26
N ILE A 128 5.41 9.00 -5.28
CA ILE A 128 6.20 7.76 -5.19
C ILE A 128 5.26 6.56 -4.98
N VAL A 129 4.29 6.71 -4.09
CA VAL A 129 3.33 5.65 -3.75
C VAL A 129 2.40 5.34 -4.93
N ASP A 130 2.04 6.32 -5.74
CA ASP A 130 1.24 6.13 -6.95
C ASP A 130 2.00 5.28 -7.97
N VAL A 131 3.27 5.64 -8.26
CA VAL A 131 4.13 4.88 -9.17
C VAL A 131 4.37 3.46 -8.65
N LEU A 132 4.70 3.32 -7.36
CA LEU A 132 4.89 2.01 -6.74
C LEU A 132 3.60 1.17 -6.76
N GLY A 133 2.44 1.80 -6.57
CA GLY A 133 1.16 1.12 -6.58
C GLY A 133 0.81 0.54 -7.94
N LEU A 134 1.11 1.27 -9.01
CA LEU A 134 0.97 0.74 -10.37
C LEU A 134 1.92 -0.43 -10.62
N LEU A 135 3.20 -0.29 -10.26
CA LEU A 135 4.19 -1.34 -10.44
C LEU A 135 3.85 -2.61 -9.64
N ILE A 136 3.45 -2.45 -8.38
CA ILE A 136 3.08 -3.57 -7.50
C ILE A 136 1.82 -4.25 -8.03
N TYR A 137 0.78 -3.48 -8.38
CA TYR A 137 -0.44 -4.09 -8.87
C TYR A 137 -0.23 -4.86 -10.18
N PHE A 138 0.38 -4.23 -11.19
CA PHE A 138 0.60 -4.90 -12.46
C PHE A 138 1.63 -6.02 -12.34
N GLY A 139 2.66 -5.87 -11.50
CA GLY A 139 3.62 -6.93 -11.24
C GLY A 139 2.98 -8.17 -10.59
N ILE A 140 2.14 -7.98 -9.58
CA ILE A 140 1.42 -9.08 -8.93
C ILE A 140 0.37 -9.69 -9.87
N ALA A 141 -0.34 -8.86 -10.63
CA ALA A 141 -1.31 -9.34 -11.62
C ALA A 141 -0.63 -10.16 -12.72
N SER A 142 0.50 -9.71 -13.26
CA SER A 142 1.26 -10.44 -14.27
C SER A 142 1.79 -11.77 -13.71
N MET A 143 2.31 -11.77 -12.48
CA MET A 143 2.86 -12.96 -11.85
C MET A 143 1.80 -14.01 -11.47
N MET A 144 0.60 -13.58 -11.08
CA MET A 144 -0.48 -14.48 -10.63
C MET A 144 -1.44 -14.89 -11.74
N LEU A 145 -1.76 -13.98 -12.66
CA LEU A 145 -2.72 -14.20 -13.73
C LEU A 145 -2.02 -14.50 -15.07
N GLY A 146 -0.70 -14.37 -15.17
CA GLY A 146 0.03 -14.68 -16.39
C GLY A 146 -0.26 -13.71 -17.55
N ILE A 147 -0.64 -12.47 -17.22
CA ILE A 147 -0.95 -11.39 -18.17
C ILE A 147 0.23 -10.44 -18.39
#